data_AF-A0A954HKF1-F1
#
_entry.id   AF-A0A954HKF1-F1
#
_cell.length_a   1.000
_cell.length_b   1.000
_cell.length_c   1.000
_cell.angle_alpha   90.00
_cell.angle_beta   90.00
_cell.angle_gamma   90.00
#
_symmetry.space_group_name_H-M   'P 1'
#
loop_
_entity.id
_entity.type
_entity.pdbx_description
1 polymer ?
#
loop_
_entity_poly.entity_id
_entity_poly.type
_entity_poly.pdbx_seq_one_letter_code
_entity_poly.pdbx_strand_id
1 'polypeptide(L)'
;EFLKGNWKLECTPWGNPTYNVFGWQRPCYLLQEGYVSSFKELMDLTEWDNYGAASGNAKCQDCMVHCGYEPSAVDATFGTWKGLLASARATLFGPPKSQPVPEEAVPQAAPPKPHFVPLSMDIHAEDKLEPVAQSCD
;
A
#
# COMPACT_ATOMS: atom_id res chain seq x y z
N GLU A 1 11.79 8.56 11.20
CA GLU A 1 11.00 9.79 11.36
C GLU A 1 9.54 9.65 10.93
N PHE A 2 9.24 9.20 9.71
CA PHE A 2 7.85 8.98 9.25
C PHE A 2 7.05 8.02 10.16
N LEU A 3 7.54 6.78 10.36
CA LEU A 3 6.88 5.80 11.26
C LEU A 3 6.83 6.21 12.73
N LYS A 4 7.63 7.21 13.14
CA LYS A 4 7.61 7.76 14.51
C LYS A 4 6.55 8.86 14.68
N GLY A 5 5.84 9.25 13.61
CA GLY A 5 4.88 10.36 13.61
C GLY A 5 5.53 11.75 13.55
N ASN A 6 6.86 11.86 13.61
CA ASN A 6 7.59 13.13 13.55
C ASN A 6 7.59 13.76 12.15
N TRP A 7 7.20 12.99 11.14
CA TRP A 7 7.22 13.43 9.76
C TRP A 7 5.96 12.93 9.06
N LYS A 8 5.24 13.84 8.41
CA LYS A 8 4.10 13.53 7.56
C LYS A 8 4.56 13.56 6.10
N LEU A 9 4.27 12.49 5.38
CA LEU A 9 4.43 12.39 3.94
C LEU A 9 3.05 12.16 3.35
N GLU A 10 2.78 12.70 2.16
CA GLU A 10 1.61 12.30 1.38
C GLU A 10 1.93 11.09 0.54
N CYS A 11 0.95 10.22 0.32
CA CYS A 11 1.11 9.04 -0.53
C CYS A 11 1.29 9.46 -1.99
N THR A 12 2.23 8.83 -2.69
CA THR A 12 2.48 9.00 -4.12
C THR A 12 2.02 7.74 -4.86
N PRO A 13 0.70 7.61 -5.15
CA PRO A 13 0.10 6.36 -5.67
C PRO A 13 0.58 5.97 -7.07
N TRP A 14 1.09 6.93 -7.85
CA TRP A 14 1.66 6.72 -9.18
C TRP A 14 3.13 6.31 -9.16
N GLY A 15 3.80 6.37 -8.00
CA GLY A 15 5.26 6.16 -7.93
C GLY A 15 5.72 4.71 -8.00
N ASN A 16 4.79 3.74 -7.82
CA ASN A 16 5.10 2.31 -7.90
C ASN A 16 4.02 1.54 -8.71
N PRO A 17 3.94 1.76 -10.03
CA PRO A 17 2.99 1.06 -10.88
C PRO A 17 3.38 -0.42 -11.05
N THR A 18 2.38 -1.31 -11.09
CA THR A 18 2.59 -2.76 -11.23
C THR A 18 2.06 -3.27 -12.56
N TYR A 19 2.87 -4.06 -13.28
CA TYR A 19 2.48 -4.77 -14.48
C TYR A 19 2.55 -6.28 -14.25
N ASN A 20 1.52 -7.02 -14.64
CA ASN A 20 1.47 -8.48 -14.54
C ASN A 20 0.78 -9.10 -15.76
N VAL A 21 0.47 -10.41 -15.71
CA VAL A 21 -0.17 -11.16 -16.81
C VAL A 21 -1.54 -10.60 -17.24
N PHE A 22 -2.21 -9.83 -16.38
CA PHE A 22 -3.49 -9.19 -16.66
C PHE A 22 -3.34 -7.75 -17.19
N GLY A 23 -2.11 -7.23 -17.27
CA GLY A 23 -1.80 -5.88 -17.76
C GLY A 23 -1.28 -4.94 -16.67
N TRP A 24 -1.43 -3.64 -16.90
CA TRP A 24 -1.09 -2.60 -15.93
C TRP A 24 -2.18 -2.54 -14.87
N GLN A 25 -1.85 -2.82 -13.62
CA GLN A 25 -2.81 -2.73 -12.54
C GLN A 25 -3.19 -1.27 -12.29
N ARG A 26 -4.49 -1.00 -12.12
CA ARG A 26 -4.97 0.30 -11.65
C ARG A 26 -4.33 0.65 -10.29
N PRO A 27 -4.22 1.93 -9.92
CA PRO A 27 -3.35 2.37 -8.84
C PRO A 27 -3.71 1.76 -7.49
N CYS A 28 -2.69 1.56 -6.67
CA CYS A 28 -2.79 0.90 -5.37
C CYS A 28 -3.36 -0.51 -5.48
N TYR A 29 -2.50 -1.52 -5.69
CA TYR A 29 -2.89 -2.91 -5.92
C TYR A 29 -3.82 -3.51 -4.85
N LEU A 30 -3.84 -2.90 -3.65
CA LEU A 30 -4.71 -3.26 -2.53
C LEU A 30 -6.18 -2.86 -2.74
N LEU A 31 -6.45 -1.85 -3.56
CA LEU A 31 -7.81 -1.41 -3.88
C LEU A 31 -8.47 -2.28 -4.96
N GLN A 32 -7.67 -3.07 -5.70
CA GLN A 32 -8.12 -4.05 -6.69
C GLN A 32 -9.14 -3.50 -7.71
N GLU A 33 -8.85 -2.32 -8.27
CA GLU A 33 -9.79 -1.62 -9.16
C GLU A 33 -9.70 -2.08 -10.63
N GLY A 34 -8.92 -3.13 -10.90
CA GLY A 34 -8.79 -3.76 -12.22
C GLY A 34 -7.46 -3.45 -12.91
N TYR A 35 -7.45 -3.64 -14.23
CA TYR A 35 -6.27 -3.54 -15.08
C TYR A 35 -6.56 -2.72 -16.34
N VAL A 36 -5.51 -2.16 -16.92
CA VAL A 36 -5.53 -1.44 -18.21
C VAL A 36 -4.44 -1.98 -19.13
N SER A 37 -4.61 -1.77 -20.42
CA SER A 37 -3.79 -2.43 -21.44
C SER A 37 -2.41 -1.77 -21.60
N SER A 38 -2.30 -0.48 -21.27
CA SER A 38 -1.06 0.28 -21.42
C SER A 38 -0.80 1.22 -20.23
N PHE A 39 0.47 1.55 -20.02
CA PHE A 39 0.87 2.53 -19.00
C PHE A 39 0.25 3.91 -19.27
N LYS A 40 0.09 4.28 -20.55
CA LYS A 40 -0.56 5.54 -20.92
C LYS A 40 -2.01 5.59 -20.45
N GLU A 41 -2.77 4.51 -20.64
CA GLU A 41 -4.13 4.41 -20.12
C GLU A 41 -4.16 4.51 -18.59
N LEU A 42 -3.21 3.88 -17.90
CA LEU A 42 -3.09 3.99 -16.44
C LEU A 42 -2.90 5.44 -16.01
N MET A 43 -2.03 6.18 -16.67
CA MET A 43 -1.75 7.57 -16.33
C MET A 43 -2.90 8.52 -16.67
N ASP A 44 -3.52 8.35 -17.82
CA ASP A 44 -4.53 9.30 -18.35
C ASP A 44 -5.95 9.03 -17.83
N LEU A 45 -6.32 7.76 -17.57
CA LEU A 45 -7.70 7.38 -17.19
C LEU A 45 -7.89 7.17 -15.68
N THR A 46 -6.84 7.44 -14.90
CA THR A 46 -6.91 7.37 -13.44
C THR A 46 -7.21 8.75 -12.87
N GLU A 47 -8.22 8.82 -12.01
CA GLU A 47 -8.50 10.01 -11.20
C GLU A 47 -7.59 10.06 -9.97
N TRP A 48 -6.36 10.55 -10.16
CA TRP A 48 -5.31 10.52 -9.12
C TRP A 48 -5.67 11.25 -7.82
N ASP A 49 -6.55 12.24 -7.90
CA ASP A 49 -7.03 13.01 -6.74
C ASP A 49 -7.84 12.17 -5.75
N ASN A 50 -8.34 11.01 -6.17
CA ASN A 50 -9.10 10.07 -5.33
C ASN A 50 -8.21 9.16 -4.45
N TYR A 51 -6.89 9.34 -4.48
CA TYR A 51 -5.93 8.47 -3.79
C TYR A 51 -5.03 9.23 -2.82
N GLY A 52 -4.62 8.56 -1.75
CA GLY A 52 -3.75 9.11 -0.71
C GLY A 52 -4.50 9.65 0.50
N ALA A 53 -3.77 9.99 1.57
CA ALA A 53 -4.36 10.37 2.84
C ALA A 53 -5.15 11.69 2.77
N ALA A 54 -4.74 12.63 1.90
CA ALA A 54 -5.48 13.88 1.71
C ALA A 54 -6.72 13.78 0.80
N SER A 55 -6.96 12.64 0.12
CA SER A 55 -8.00 12.52 -0.93
C SER A 55 -9.45 12.51 -0.45
N GLY A 56 -9.69 12.30 0.84
CA GLY A 56 -11.03 12.00 1.38
C GLY A 56 -11.51 10.56 1.11
N ASN A 57 -10.75 9.74 0.37
CA ASN A 57 -11.07 8.33 0.16
C ASN A 57 -10.85 7.54 1.46
N ALA A 58 -11.94 6.99 2.03
CA ALA A 58 -11.92 6.23 3.28
C ALA A 58 -10.98 5.02 3.25
N LYS A 59 -10.72 4.43 2.06
CA LYS A 59 -9.77 3.33 1.91
C LYS A 59 -8.30 3.77 1.98
N CYS A 60 -8.04 5.07 1.82
CA CYS A 60 -6.70 5.64 1.79
C CYS A 60 -6.33 6.43 3.06
N GLN A 61 -7.30 7.03 3.76
CA GLN A 61 -7.09 7.92 4.91
C GLN A 61 -6.09 7.36 5.93
N ASP A 62 -6.25 6.09 6.32
CA ASP A 62 -5.45 5.43 7.36
C ASP A 62 -4.59 4.27 6.82
N CYS A 63 -4.44 4.14 5.50
CA CYS A 63 -3.85 2.96 4.87
C CYS A 63 -2.37 2.78 5.27
N MET A 64 -1.59 3.86 5.27
CA MET A 64 -0.15 3.88 5.64
C MET A 64 0.72 2.77 4.98
N VAL A 65 0.30 2.18 3.87
CA VAL A 65 1.04 1.09 3.22
C VAL A 65 2.28 1.65 2.52
N HIS A 66 3.43 1.06 2.89
CA HIS A 66 4.76 1.49 2.48
C HIS A 66 4.92 1.80 0.98
N CYS A 67 4.36 0.97 0.09
CA CYS A 67 4.59 1.09 -1.37
C CYS A 67 4.23 2.48 -1.94
N GLY A 68 3.25 3.17 -1.35
CA GLY A 68 2.87 4.53 -1.76
C GLY A 68 3.71 5.63 -1.10
N TYR A 69 4.35 5.36 0.03
CA TYR A 69 5.17 6.34 0.77
C TYR A 69 6.66 6.22 0.47
N GLU A 70 7.12 5.11 -0.11
CA GLU A 70 8.48 4.95 -0.64
C GLU A 70 8.85 6.04 -1.66
N PRO A 71 8.11 6.23 -2.76
CA PRO A 71 8.38 7.30 -3.72
C PRO A 71 8.29 8.69 -3.07
N SER A 72 7.34 8.91 -2.16
CA SER A 72 7.24 10.17 -1.42
C SER A 72 8.46 10.44 -0.54
N ALA A 73 9.00 9.41 0.11
CA ALA A 73 10.20 9.53 0.92
C ALA A 73 11.44 9.83 0.06
N VAL A 74 11.53 9.21 -1.12
CA VAL A 74 12.58 9.49 -2.11
C VAL A 74 12.48 10.94 -2.58
N ASP A 75 11.29 11.40 -2.99
CA ASP A 75 11.08 12.78 -3.41
C ASP A 75 11.39 13.79 -2.29
N ALA A 76 10.95 13.53 -1.07
CA ALA A 76 11.23 14.43 0.03
C ALA A 76 12.72 14.46 0.44
N THR A 77 13.45 13.36 0.17
CA THR A 77 14.89 13.23 0.41
C THR A 77 15.71 13.94 -0.67
N PHE A 78 15.36 13.76 -1.95
CA PHE A 78 16.20 14.17 -3.08
C PHE A 78 15.65 15.35 -3.90
N GLY A 79 14.35 15.61 -3.83
CA GLY A 79 13.67 16.67 -4.57
C GLY A 79 13.90 18.08 -4.02
N THR A 80 14.48 18.21 -2.82
CA THR A 80 14.82 19.51 -2.24
C THR A 80 16.24 19.56 -1.67
N TRP A 81 16.88 20.73 -1.77
CA TRP A 81 18.20 20.98 -1.16
C TRP A 81 18.20 20.74 0.35
N LYS A 82 17.10 21.09 1.03
CA LYS A 82 16.94 20.88 2.47
C LYS A 82 16.87 19.39 2.81
N GLY A 83 16.09 18.61 2.07
CA GLY A 83 16.00 17.16 2.23
C GLY A 83 17.35 16.48 1.99
N LEU A 84 18.04 16.89 0.93
CA LEU A 84 19.35 16.35 0.58
C LEU A 84 20.39 16.66 1.67
N LEU A 85 20.45 17.91 2.14
CA LEU A 85 21.37 18.32 3.20
C LEU A 85 21.05 17.65 4.54
N ALA A 86 19.77 17.54 4.89
CA ALA A 86 19.34 16.83 6.10
C ALA A 86 19.78 15.35 6.06
N SER A 87 19.65 14.71 4.91
CA SER A 87 20.04 13.32 4.70
C SER A 87 21.56 13.14 4.73
N ALA A 88 22.32 14.01 4.05
CA ALA A 88 23.78 14.03 4.12
C ALA A 88 24.28 14.23 5.56
N ARG A 89 23.66 15.15 6.31
CA ARG A 89 23.97 15.39 7.72
C ARG A 89 23.66 14.14 8.57
N ALA A 90 22.51 13.50 8.36
CA ALA A 90 22.13 12.31 9.11
C ALA A 90 23.08 11.12 8.85
N THR A 91 23.56 10.96 7.61
CA THR A 91 24.54 9.93 7.26
C THR A 91 25.90 10.18 7.90
N LEU A 92 26.37 11.43 7.95
CA LEU A 92 27.69 11.78 8.49
C LEU A 92 27.72 11.89 10.02
N PHE A 93 26.65 12.39 10.63
CA PHE A 93 26.61 12.76 12.05
C PHE A 93 25.56 12.01 12.86
N GLY A 94 24.84 11.08 12.23
CA GLY A 94 23.73 10.35 12.83
C GLY A 94 22.39 11.10 12.80
N PRO A 95 21.27 10.39 13.00
CA PRO A 95 19.95 11.01 13.04
C PRO A 95 19.79 11.88 14.29
N PRO A 96 18.99 12.97 14.22
CA PRO A 96 18.67 13.76 15.41
C PRO A 96 17.95 12.90 16.46
N LYS A 97 18.07 13.28 17.74
CA LYS A 97 17.33 12.61 18.82
C LYS A 97 15.83 12.70 18.54
N SER A 98 15.15 11.56 18.48
CA SER A 98 13.70 11.54 18.30
C SER A 98 13.00 12.10 19.52
N GLN A 99 11.93 12.85 19.30
CA GLN A 99 11.00 13.21 20.36
C GLN A 99 10.37 11.93 20.95
N PRO A 100 10.06 11.88 22.25
CA PRO A 100 9.31 10.78 22.83
C PRO A 100 7.98 10.67 22.10
N VAL A 101 7.63 9.47 21.61
CA VAL A 101 6.29 9.23 21.08
C VAL A 101 5.32 9.31 22.26
N PRO A 102 4.28 10.16 22.22
CA PRO A 102 3.28 10.18 23.27
C PRO A 102 2.70 8.79 23.48
N GLU A 103 2.64 8.31 24.72
CA GLU A 103 2.19 6.95 25.07
C GLU A 103 0.74 6.67 24.67
N GLU A 104 -0.02 7.73 24.38
CA GLU A 104 -1.41 7.72 23.93
C GLU A 104 -1.61 7.37 22.45
N ALA A 105 -0.52 7.22 21.66
CA ALA A 105 -0.60 7.05 20.21
C ALA A 105 -1.02 5.65 19.72
N VAL A 106 -1.28 4.70 20.63
CA VAL A 106 -1.85 3.39 20.27
C VAL A 106 -3.30 3.36 20.74
N PRO A 107 -4.29 3.43 19.83
CA PRO A 107 -5.66 3.11 20.18
C PRO A 107 -5.66 1.71 20.79
N GLN A 108 -6.08 1.59 22.05
CA GLN A 108 -6.32 0.31 22.70
C GLN A 108 -7.59 -0.33 22.11
N ALA A 109 -7.62 -0.51 20.80
CA ALA A 109 -8.60 -1.39 20.19
C ALA A 109 -8.21 -2.80 20.60
N ALA A 110 -8.97 -3.39 21.53
CA ALA A 110 -8.83 -4.80 21.82
C ALA A 110 -8.87 -5.55 20.48
N PRO A 111 -7.89 -6.43 20.19
CA PRO A 111 -7.90 -7.16 18.94
C PRO A 111 -9.25 -7.85 18.80
N PRO A 112 -9.92 -7.76 17.63
CA PRO A 112 -11.16 -8.47 17.43
C PRO A 112 -10.90 -9.95 17.78
N LYS A 113 -11.83 -10.55 18.53
CA LYS A 113 -11.70 -11.96 18.91
C LYS A 113 -11.43 -12.75 17.62
N PRO A 114 -10.34 -13.54 17.55
CA PRO A 114 -10.03 -14.28 16.36
C PRO A 114 -11.21 -15.20 16.05
N HIS A 115 -11.89 -14.93 14.95
CA HIS A 115 -12.85 -15.84 14.37
C HIS A 115 -12.06 -16.91 13.62
N PHE A 116 -11.73 -17.98 14.33
CA PHE A 116 -11.13 -19.16 13.73
C PHE A 116 -12.19 -19.85 12.87
N VAL A 117 -12.09 -19.71 11.55
CA VAL A 117 -12.79 -20.59 10.62
C VAL A 117 -11.97 -21.88 10.54
N PRO A 118 -12.48 -23.04 11.01
CA PRO A 118 -11.76 -24.28 10.83
C PRO A 118 -11.70 -24.60 9.34
N LEU A 119 -10.49 -24.59 8.78
CA LEU A 119 -10.24 -25.17 7.46
C LEU A 119 -10.32 -26.70 7.62
N SER A 120 -11.50 -27.28 7.44
CA SER A 120 -11.63 -28.71 7.20
C SER A 120 -11.08 -29.00 5.80
N MET A 121 -9.75 -29.07 5.68
CA MET A 121 -9.10 -29.71 4.54
C MET A 121 -9.10 -31.21 4.81
N ASP A 122 -10.15 -31.90 4.38
CA ASP A 122 -10.17 -33.36 4.31
C ASP A 122 -9.19 -33.82 3.21
N ILE A 123 -7.93 -34.01 3.59
CA ILE A 123 -6.82 -34.42 2.70
C ILE A 123 -6.93 -35.88 2.23
N HIS A 124 -7.97 -36.64 2.64
CA HIS A 124 -8.14 -38.06 2.30
C HIS A 124 -9.47 -38.44 1.65
N ALA A 125 -10.15 -37.51 0.98
CA ALA A 125 -11.27 -37.87 0.10
C ALA A 125 -10.75 -38.21 -1.31
N GLU A 126 -10.15 -39.38 -1.46
CA GLU A 126 -10.15 -40.08 -2.75
C GLU A 126 -11.56 -40.62 -2.98
N ASP A 127 -12.46 -39.83 -3.57
CA ASP A 127 -13.68 -40.40 -4.17
C ASP A 127 -14.17 -39.55 -5.35
N LYS A 128 -13.94 -40.11 -6.55
CA LYS A 128 -14.68 -39.95 -7.81
C LYS A 128 -14.79 -38.56 -8.43
N LEU A 129 -13.86 -38.28 -9.35
CA LEU A 129 -14.20 -37.50 -10.54
C LEU A 129 -15.23 -38.27 -11.37
N GLU A 130 -16.48 -37.80 -11.39
CA GLU A 130 -17.40 -38.06 -12.49
C GLU A 130 -17.35 -36.86 -13.47
N PRO A 131 -17.34 -37.09 -14.79
CA PRO A 131 -17.14 -36.04 -15.76
C PRO A 131 -18.43 -35.23 -15.97
N VAL A 132 -18.41 -33.94 -15.66
CA VAL A 132 -19.48 -33.01 -16.06
C VAL A 132 -19.28 -32.68 -17.55
N ALA A 133 -20.16 -33.24 -18.38
CA ALA A 133 -20.31 -32.89 -19.77
C ALA A 133 -20.71 -31.41 -19.91
N GLN A 134 -19.94 -30.67 -20.70
CA GLN A 134 -20.20 -29.29 -21.08
C GLN A 134 -21.14 -29.29 -22.28
N SER A 135 -22.42 -28.98 -22.05
CA SER A 135 -23.34 -28.54 -23.11
C SER A 135 -23.32 -27.01 -23.17
N CYS A 136 -22.71 -26.48 -24.22
CA CYS A 136 -22.90 -25.09 -24.63
C CYS A 136 -24.10 -25.05 -25.57
N ASP A 137 -25.13 -24.27 -25.20
CA ASP A 137 -26.08 -23.68 -26.14
C ASP A 137 -25.63 -22.24 -26.47
#